data_AF-A0A392W9U1-F1
#
_entry.id   AF-A0A392W9U1-F1
#
_cell.length_a   1.000
_cell.length_b   1.000
_cell.length_c   1.000
_cell.angle_alpha   90.00
_cell.angle_beta   90.00
_cell.angle_gamma   90.00
#
_symmetry.space_group_name_H-M   'P 1'
#
loop_
_entity.id
_entity.type
_entity.pdbx_description
1 polymer ?
#
loop_
_entity_poly.entity_id
_entity_poly.type
_entity_poly.pdbx_seq_one_letter_code
_entity_poly.pdbx_strand_id
1 'polypeptide(L)' 'MLKLTTPFLEEIKECQKRDQKLMEILVLINEGKEFDFGVDENGVI' A
#
# COMPACT_ATOMS: atom_id res chain seq x y z
N MET A 1 10.01 -16.49 -7.54
CA MET A 1 9.77 -15.88 -6.21
C MET A 1 10.36 -14.49 -6.26
N LEU A 2 9.52 -13.46 -6.39
CA LEU A 2 9.98 -12.08 -6.41
C LEU A 2 10.61 -11.78 -5.04
N LYS A 3 11.87 -11.35 -5.03
CA LYS A 3 12.50 -10.84 -3.82
C LYS A 3 12.16 -9.35 -3.75
N LEU A 4 11.44 -8.96 -2.71
CA LEU A 4 11.18 -7.56 -2.41
C LEU A 4 12.51 -6.94 -1.94
N THR A 5 13.31 -6.50 -2.90
CA THR A 5 14.49 -5.68 -2.62
C THR A 5 14.03 -4.27 -2.32
N THR A 6 14.82 -3.51 -1.55
CA THR A 6 14.49 -2.11 -1.20
C THR A 6 14.07 -1.26 -2.41
N PRO A 7 14.74 -1.33 -3.58
CA PRO A 7 14.31 -0.59 -4.77
C PRO A 7 12.94 -0.99 -5.32
N PHE A 8 12.57 -2.27 -5.21
CA PHE A 8 11.29 -2.77 -5.69
C PHE A 8 10.14 -2.32 -4.77
N LEU A 9 10.37 -2.27 -3.46
CA LEU A 9 9.41 -1.69 -2.51
C LEU A 9 9.20 -0.20 -2.74
N GLU A 10 10.26 0.53 -3.07
CA GLU A 10 10.19 1.94 -3.45
C GLU A 10 9.30 2.15 -4.68
N GLU A 11 9.47 1.32 -5.70
CA GLU A 11 8.66 1.37 -6.93
C GLU A 11 7.19 1.09 -6.66
N ILE A 12 6.87 0.11 -5.81
CA ILE A 12 5.49 -0.18 -5.40
C ILE A 12 4.87 1.03 -4.68
N LYS A 13 5.59 1.65 -3.74
CA LYS A 13 5.12 2.85 -3.04
C LYS A 13 4.85 4.00 -3.99
N GLU A 14 5.71 4.22 -4.98
CA GLU A 14 5.51 5.26 -5.99
C GLU A 14 4.30 4.97 -6.89
N CYS A 15 4.05 3.70 -7.21
CA CYS A 15 2.83 3.29 -7.92
C CYS A 15 1.58 3.53 -7.06
N GLN A 16 1.59 3.12 -5.79
CA GLN A 16 0.46 3.31 -4.87
C GLN A 16 0.12 4.78 -4.67
N LYS A 17 1.12 5.67 -4.59
CA LYS A 17 0.91 7.12 -4.49
C LYS A 17 0.20 7.72 -5.70
N ARG A 18 0.38 7.12 -6.87
CA ARG A 18 -0.25 7.59 -8.12
C ARG A 18 -1.66 7.03 -8.29
N ASP A 19 -1.98 5.93 -7.62
CA ASP A 19 -3.30 5.33 -7.65
C ASP A 19 -4.21 5.97 -6.59
N GLN A 20 -5.14 6.81 -7.07
CA GLN A 20 -6.10 7.52 -6.21
C GLN A 20 -7.01 6.56 -5.43
N LYS A 21 -7.37 5.41 -6.00
CA LYS A 21 -8.26 4.44 -5.36
C LYS A 21 -7.56 3.73 -4.20
N LEU A 22 -6.28 3.41 -4.36
CA LEU A 22 -5.44 2.89 -3.28
C LEU A 22 -5.30 3.89 -2.13
N MET A 23 -5.14 5.17 -2.44
CA MET A 23 -5.09 6.22 -1.42
C MET A 23 -6.43 6.41 -0.69
N GLU A 24 -7.56 6.28 -1.39
CA GLU A 24 -8.88 6.27 -0.74
C GLU A 24 -9.02 5.09 0.22
N ILE A 25 -8.63 3.89 -0.19
CA ILE A 25 -8.65 2.69 0.66
C ILE A 25 -7.76 2.90 1.90
N LEU A 26 -6.58 3.48 1.76
CA LEU A 26 -5.69 3.80 2.88
C LEU A 26 -6.36 4.72 3.90
N VAL A 27 -7.07 5.75 3.44
CA VAL A 27 -7.81 6.66 4.33
C VAL A 27 -8.92 5.90 5.07
N LEU A 28 -9.69 5.06 4.37
CA LEU A 28 -10.76 4.27 4.98
C LEU A 28 -10.23 3.27 6.02
N ILE A 29 -9.09 2.63 5.75
CA ILE A 29 -8.41 1.74 6.71
C ILE A 29 -7.97 2.54 7.95
N ASN A 30 -7.41 3.74 7.78
CA ASN A 30 -7.03 4.61 8.89
C ASN A 30 -8.24 5.12 9.71
N GLU A 31 -9.41 5.26 9.10
CA GLU A 31 -10.68 5.54 9.78
C GLU A 31 -11.23 4.33 10.56
N GLY A 32 -10.58 3.16 10.47
CA GLY A 32 -10.99 1.94 11.15
C GLY A 32 -12.09 1.15 10.43
N LYS A 33 -12.32 1.42 9.13
CA LYS A 33 -13.17 0.56 8.31
C LYS A 33 -12.38 -0.69 7.90
N GLU A 34 -12.94 -1.86 8.20
CA GLU A 34 -12.36 -3.11 7.71
C GLU A 34 -12.47 -3.19 6.18
N PHE A 35 -11.35 -3.55 5.57
CA PHE A 35 -11.22 -3.91 4.16
C PHE A 35 -10.59 -5.30 4.07
N ASP A 36 -10.75 -5.94 2.92
CA ASP A 36 -10.05 -7.21 2.63
C ASP A 36 -8.53 -7.05 2.50
N PHE A 37 -8.02 -5.80 2.55
CA PHE A 37 -6.61 -5.42 2.45
C PHE A 37 -6.07 -4.92 3.78
N GLY A 38 -4.80 -5.21 4.05
CA GLY A 38 -4.08 -4.71 5.22
C GLY A 38 -2.76 -4.06 4.78
N VAL A 39 -2.25 -3.15 5.59
CA VAL A 39 -0.96 -2.48 5.31
C VAL A 39 0.17 -3.26 5.98
N ASP A 40 1.21 -3.58 5.22
CA ASP A 40 2.39 -4.27 5.74
C ASP A 40 3.31 -3.34 6.56
N GLU A 41 4.37 -3.91 7.15
CA GLU A 41 5.37 -3.16 7.92
C GLU A 41 6.14 -2.10 7.09
N ASN A 42 6.16 -2.25 5.77
CA ASN A 42 6.79 -1.32 4.85
C ASN A 42 5.84 -0.18 4.44
N GLY A 43 4.57 -0.21 4.84
CA GLY A 43 3.57 0.77 4.43
C GLY A 43 2.99 0.50 3.04
N VAL A 44 3.05 -0.75 2.58
CA VAL A 44 2.44 -1.21 1.33
C VAL A 44 1.08 -1.83 1.66
N ILE A 45 0.03 -1.28 1.04
CA ILE A 45 -1.34 -1.81 1.06
C ILE A 45 -1.45 -3.07 0.19
#